data_AF-J2PZ66-F1
#
_entry.id   AF-J2PZ66-F1
#
_cell.length_a   1.000
_cell.length_b   1.000
_cell.length_c   1.000
_cell.angle_alpha   90.00
_cell.angle_beta   90.00
_cell.angle_gamma   90.00
#
_symmetry.space_group_name_H-M   'P 1'
#
loop_
_entity.id
_entity.type
_entity.pdbx_description
1 polymer ?
#
loop_
_entity_poly.entity_id
_entity_poly.type
_entity_poly.pdbx_seq_one_letter_code
_entity_poly.pdbx_strand_id
1 'polypeptide(L)'
;MEAATNFLNSIQVNDCRLANRMVQITKGDDNMSGIIEEMTGYRSVKQGFAKSYQQSREKIEANSNNPTEDLKDALANCPPEVTDIFRTGSLLAHAASRVGAGDWASVMRARVGDVYMRWDPTDKVPLFTAIPQCAGQDTESAQDFLAGRVQRRSINLPPTAADCGPDGAGRGALVLARERMQSIAVKIRTRAALSSEERQFVANVRTLPVYRMLEWGVRQGVVDSVIADTDELVALTLAYQMLNDLTRTIDYAVTNAERGATISGSADAGVANVCQTRILTKGIEQLRDLRDEVQRQRAQMRQSYMAALDQANLSTSYAGLLRERDRDARDAAGAAARSQ
;
A
#
# COMPACT_ATOMS: atom_id res chain seq x y z
N MET A 1 23.10 -24.72 7.92
CA MET A 1 23.98 -23.57 7.60
C MET A 1 23.83 -23.05 6.17
N GLU A 2 22.95 -23.60 5.33
CA GLU A 2 22.68 -23.07 3.97
C GLU A 2 21.61 -21.95 3.91
N ALA A 3 20.75 -21.83 4.94
CA ALA A 3 19.71 -20.80 4.98
C ALA A 3 20.26 -19.38 5.18
N ALA A 4 21.36 -19.24 5.95
CA ALA A 4 22.03 -17.96 6.15
C ALA A 4 22.80 -17.50 4.90
N THR A 5 23.35 -18.45 4.12
CA THR A 5 24.10 -18.13 2.89
C THR A 5 23.16 -17.76 1.74
N ASN A 6 21.99 -18.38 1.64
CA ASN A 6 20.94 -17.95 0.71
C ASN A 6 20.34 -16.58 1.10
N PHE A 7 20.22 -16.29 2.39
CA PHE A 7 19.78 -14.98 2.90
C PHE A 7 20.78 -13.85 2.58
N LEU A 8 22.08 -14.11 2.70
CA LEU A 8 23.13 -13.15 2.32
C LEU A 8 23.18 -12.90 0.80
N ASN A 9 22.90 -13.92 -0.01
CA ASN A 9 22.80 -13.75 -1.47
C ASN A 9 21.56 -12.96 -1.89
N SER A 10 20.41 -13.08 -1.19
CA SER A 10 19.22 -12.26 -1.50
C SER A 10 19.37 -10.78 -1.14
N ILE A 11 20.18 -10.46 -0.12
CA ILE A 11 20.47 -9.06 0.26
C ILE A 11 21.31 -8.38 -0.82
N GLN A 12 22.37 -9.04 -1.33
CA GLN A 12 23.23 -8.48 -2.38
C GLN A 12 22.50 -8.32 -3.73
N VAL A 13 21.56 -9.22 -4.06
CA VAL A 13 20.79 -9.14 -5.32
C VAL A 13 19.75 -8.00 -5.29
N ASN A 14 19.24 -7.63 -4.11
CA ASN A 14 18.30 -6.51 -3.98
C ASN A 14 18.97 -5.14 -4.04
N ASP A 15 20.18 -4.98 -3.50
CA ASP A 15 20.92 -3.70 -3.54
C ASP A 15 21.30 -3.30 -4.98
N CYS A 16 21.64 -4.26 -5.84
CA CYS A 16 21.86 -3.98 -7.26
C CYS A 16 20.58 -3.57 -8.01
N ARG A 17 19.40 -4.11 -7.64
CA ARG A 17 18.11 -3.68 -8.22
C ARG A 17 17.68 -2.30 -7.72
N LEU A 18 17.99 -1.97 -6.47
CA LEU A 18 17.67 -0.67 -5.87
C LEU A 18 18.55 0.46 -6.46
N ALA A 19 19.84 0.19 -6.69
CA ALA A 19 20.76 1.14 -7.30
C ALA A 19 20.38 1.48 -8.76
N ASN A 20 19.90 0.50 -9.54
CA ASN A 20 19.47 0.72 -10.92
C ASN A 20 18.19 1.58 -11.03
N ARG A 21 17.31 1.59 -10.01
CA ARG A 21 16.12 2.47 -10.00
C ARG A 21 16.47 3.96 -9.80
N MET A 22 17.65 4.25 -9.25
CA MET A 22 18.08 5.62 -8.98
C MET A 22 18.64 6.36 -10.23
N VAL A 23 18.93 5.62 -11.31
CA VAL A 23 19.58 6.14 -12.53
C VAL A 23 18.59 6.66 -13.60
N GLN A 24 17.27 6.42 -13.46
CA GLN A 24 16.29 6.83 -14.48
C GLN A 24 15.78 8.28 -14.39
N ILE A 25 16.45 9.15 -13.62
CA ILE A 25 16.01 10.56 -13.42
C ILE A 25 16.63 11.53 -14.43
N THR A 26 17.57 11.12 -15.28
CA THR A 26 18.21 12.06 -16.22
C THR A 26 18.22 11.56 -17.64
N LYS A 27 17.44 12.26 -18.48
CA LYS A 27 17.37 12.19 -19.96
C LYS A 27 16.79 10.90 -20.53
N GLY A 28 15.73 11.08 -21.34
CA GLY A 28 15.26 10.13 -22.35
C GLY A 28 15.28 8.66 -21.91
N ASP A 29 14.24 8.24 -21.19
CA ASP A 29 13.91 6.81 -21.20
C ASP A 29 13.54 6.47 -22.66
N ASP A 30 14.35 5.69 -23.36
CA ASP A 30 14.18 5.36 -24.79
C ASP A 30 12.78 4.77 -25.08
N ASN A 31 12.14 4.16 -24.07
CA ASN A 31 10.77 3.66 -24.14
C ASN A 31 9.69 4.76 -24.14
N MET A 32 9.93 5.90 -23.48
CA MET A 32 9.00 7.02 -23.44
C MET A 32 9.18 7.96 -24.64
N SER A 33 10.39 8.11 -25.17
CA SER A 33 10.65 8.94 -26.35
C SER A 33 9.84 8.48 -27.55
N GLY A 34 9.73 7.17 -27.79
CA GLY A 34 8.91 6.62 -28.90
C GLY A 34 7.41 6.92 -28.75
N ILE A 35 6.86 6.83 -27.53
CA ILE A 35 5.45 7.12 -27.27
C ILE A 35 5.16 8.63 -27.39
N ILE A 36 6.05 9.46 -26.84
CA ILE A 36 5.94 10.92 -26.93
C ILE A 36 6.01 11.35 -28.39
N GLU A 37 6.91 10.76 -29.17
CA GLU A 37 7.07 11.02 -30.59
C GLU A 37 5.81 10.63 -31.39
N GLU A 38 5.24 9.45 -31.15
CA GLU A 38 4.00 9.00 -31.80
C GLU A 38 2.83 9.95 -31.50
N MET A 39 2.68 10.32 -30.22
CA MET A 39 1.55 11.12 -29.72
C MET A 39 1.63 12.58 -30.16
N THR A 40 2.81 13.21 -30.03
CA THR A 40 3.04 14.59 -30.50
C THR A 40 3.03 14.65 -32.02
N GLY A 41 3.56 13.62 -32.69
CA GLY A 41 3.45 13.39 -34.13
C GLY A 41 2.01 13.40 -34.61
N TYR A 42 1.18 12.53 -34.05
CA TYR A 42 -0.25 12.45 -34.40
C TYR A 42 -1.00 13.76 -34.14
N ARG A 43 -0.79 14.38 -32.97
CA ARG A 43 -1.43 15.66 -32.62
C ARG A 43 -1.04 16.79 -33.58
N SER A 44 0.24 16.90 -33.91
CA SER A 44 0.75 17.94 -34.82
C SER A 44 0.19 17.83 -36.23
N VAL A 45 -0.01 16.60 -36.74
CA VAL A 45 -0.64 16.36 -38.04
C VAL A 45 -2.15 16.66 -37.97
N LYS A 46 -2.83 16.21 -36.92
CA LYS A 46 -4.27 16.46 -36.72
C LYS A 46 -4.60 17.95 -36.56
N GLN A 47 -3.75 18.71 -35.89
CA GLN A 47 -3.92 20.15 -35.67
C GLN A 47 -3.34 21.01 -36.81
N GLY A 48 -2.75 20.38 -37.85
CA GLY A 48 -2.21 21.07 -39.02
C GLY A 48 -0.87 21.79 -38.78
N PHE A 49 -0.23 21.57 -37.63
CA PHE A 49 1.11 22.10 -37.32
C PHE A 49 2.24 21.41 -38.11
N ALA A 50 2.00 20.18 -38.57
CA ALA A 50 2.88 19.45 -39.48
C ALA A 50 2.07 18.90 -40.67
N LYS A 51 2.65 18.95 -41.87
CA LYS A 51 2.05 18.44 -43.11
C LYS A 51 2.11 16.92 -43.20
N SER A 52 3.02 16.28 -42.47
CA SER A 52 3.20 14.83 -42.43
C SER A 52 3.83 14.40 -41.10
N TYR A 53 3.69 13.10 -40.78
CA TYR A 53 4.31 12.51 -39.60
C TYR A 53 5.84 12.64 -39.61
N GLN A 54 6.49 12.45 -40.77
CA GLN A 54 7.93 12.63 -40.95
C GLN A 54 8.39 14.05 -40.57
N GLN A 55 7.66 15.08 -41.02
CA GLN A 55 7.97 16.46 -40.66
C GLN A 55 7.84 16.71 -39.15
N SER A 56 6.93 16.01 -38.47
CA SER A 56 6.81 16.10 -37.02
C SER A 56 7.99 15.42 -36.31
N ARG A 57 8.40 14.23 -36.75
CA ARG A 57 9.60 13.55 -36.23
C ARG A 57 10.84 14.45 -36.34
N GLU A 58 11.06 15.07 -37.50
CA GLU A 58 12.17 16.00 -37.72
C GLU A 58 12.14 17.20 -36.75
N LYS A 59 10.94 17.74 -36.45
CA LYS A 59 10.78 18.81 -35.45
C LYS A 59 11.06 18.35 -34.03
N ILE A 60 10.72 17.10 -33.69
CA ILE A 60 10.97 16.50 -32.37
C ILE A 60 12.47 16.22 -32.20
N GLU A 61 13.12 15.63 -33.22
CA GLU A 61 14.56 15.41 -33.27
C GLU A 61 15.32 16.75 -33.16
N ALA A 62 14.88 17.78 -33.90
CA ALA A 62 15.43 19.14 -33.79
C ALA A 62 15.19 19.79 -32.42
N ASN A 63 14.16 19.37 -31.68
CA ASN A 63 13.86 19.80 -30.32
C ASN A 63 14.51 18.90 -29.25
N SER A 64 15.60 18.21 -29.59
CA SER A 64 16.33 17.29 -28.68
C SER A 64 15.43 16.19 -28.09
N ASN A 65 14.52 15.64 -28.90
CA ASN A 65 13.53 14.63 -28.52
C ASN A 65 12.55 15.09 -27.42
N ASN A 66 12.38 16.40 -27.23
CA ASN A 66 11.36 16.94 -26.34
C ASN A 66 10.03 17.12 -27.07
N PRO A 67 8.89 16.94 -26.37
CA PRO A 67 7.57 17.14 -26.95
C PRO A 67 7.40 18.55 -27.52
N THR A 68 6.90 18.62 -28.76
CA THR A 68 6.61 19.89 -29.44
C THR A 68 5.21 20.40 -29.12
N GLU A 69 4.24 19.50 -28.94
CA GLU A 69 2.84 19.79 -28.63
C GLU A 69 2.51 19.55 -27.15
N ASP A 70 1.57 20.31 -26.59
CA ASP A 70 0.99 20.04 -25.26
C ASP A 70 0.04 18.85 -25.36
N LEU A 71 0.15 17.87 -24.48
CA LEU A 71 -0.70 16.67 -24.46
C LEU A 71 -1.70 16.64 -23.29
N LYS A 72 -1.98 17.75 -22.60
CA LYS A 72 -2.93 17.78 -21.46
C LYS A 72 -4.32 17.24 -21.75
N ASP A 73 -4.82 17.51 -22.95
CA ASP A 73 -6.13 17.01 -23.37
C ASP A 73 -6.17 15.48 -23.57
N ALA A 74 -5.03 14.80 -23.55
CA ALA A 74 -4.94 13.35 -23.71
C ALA A 74 -5.73 12.59 -22.64
N LEU A 75 -5.87 13.17 -21.44
CA LEU A 75 -6.64 12.57 -20.34
C LEU A 75 -8.05 13.13 -20.20
N ALA A 76 -8.47 14.11 -21.02
CA ALA A 76 -9.72 14.84 -20.82
C ALA A 76 -10.97 13.94 -20.79
N ASN A 77 -10.97 12.86 -21.58
CA ASN A 77 -12.06 11.90 -21.66
C ASN A 77 -11.72 10.56 -20.99
N CYS A 78 -10.71 10.54 -20.12
CA CYS A 78 -10.38 9.34 -19.36
C CYS A 78 -11.34 9.14 -18.18
N PRO A 79 -11.66 7.86 -17.85
CA PRO A 79 -12.50 7.56 -16.69
C PRO A 79 -11.91 8.16 -15.40
N PRO A 80 -12.76 8.56 -14.44
CA PRO A 80 -12.32 9.12 -13.15
C PRO A 80 -11.36 8.19 -12.41
N GLU A 81 -11.50 6.88 -12.59
CA GLU A 81 -10.62 5.88 -11.99
C GLU A 81 -9.14 6.05 -12.37
N VAL A 82 -8.89 6.52 -13.60
CA VAL A 82 -7.54 6.77 -14.12
C VAL A 82 -7.10 8.16 -13.71
N THR A 83 -7.94 9.18 -13.90
CA THR A 83 -7.57 10.58 -13.62
C THR A 83 -7.44 10.89 -12.13
N ASP A 84 -8.17 10.19 -11.26
CA ASP A 84 -8.03 10.35 -9.80
C ASP A 84 -6.70 9.83 -9.26
N ILE A 85 -6.17 8.78 -9.87
CA ILE A 85 -4.87 8.21 -9.51
C ILE A 85 -3.75 9.00 -10.20
N PHE A 86 -3.82 9.11 -11.53
CA PHE A 86 -2.85 9.81 -12.38
C PHE A 86 -3.15 11.30 -12.49
N ARG A 87 -3.21 11.96 -11.33
CA ARG A 87 -3.16 13.42 -11.20
C ARG A 87 -1.85 13.83 -10.53
N THR A 88 -1.49 15.10 -10.62
CA THR A 88 -0.28 15.63 -10.00
C THR A 88 -0.26 15.32 -8.51
N GLY A 89 0.81 14.68 -8.03
CA GLY A 89 0.94 14.20 -6.66
C GLY A 89 1.45 12.77 -6.56
N SER A 90 1.36 12.23 -5.34
CA SER A 90 1.72 10.85 -5.01
C SER A 90 0.63 9.88 -5.47
N LEU A 91 0.97 8.97 -6.39
CA LEU A 91 0.06 7.94 -6.88
C LEU A 91 -0.38 7.02 -5.73
N LEU A 92 0.54 6.67 -4.82
CA LEU A 92 0.22 5.89 -3.63
C LEU A 92 -0.78 6.63 -2.72
N ALA A 93 -0.59 7.93 -2.48
CA ALA A 93 -1.50 8.70 -1.64
C ALA A 93 -2.89 8.79 -2.27
N HIS A 94 -2.99 8.96 -3.59
CA HIS A 94 -4.27 8.92 -4.29
C HIS A 94 -4.95 7.56 -4.13
N ALA A 95 -4.21 6.46 -4.31
CA ALA A 95 -4.73 5.11 -4.08
C ALA A 95 -5.17 4.89 -2.63
N ALA A 96 -4.35 5.31 -1.66
CA ALA A 96 -4.63 5.18 -0.23
C ALA A 96 -5.86 5.99 0.20
N SER A 97 -6.03 7.21 -0.31
CA SER A 97 -7.21 8.03 -0.03
C SER A 97 -8.51 7.38 -0.49
N ARG A 98 -8.52 6.66 -1.61
CA ARG A 98 -9.72 5.95 -2.11
C ARG A 98 -10.20 4.83 -1.19
N VAL A 99 -9.29 4.25 -0.39
CA VAL A 99 -9.61 3.20 0.58
C VAL A 99 -9.70 3.72 2.01
N GLY A 100 -9.70 5.05 2.20
CA GLY A 100 -9.72 5.67 3.53
C GLY A 100 -8.43 5.48 4.34
N ALA A 101 -7.33 5.11 3.69
CA ALA A 101 -6.01 4.92 4.30
C ALA A 101 -5.06 6.11 4.04
N GLY A 102 -5.58 7.29 3.69
CA GLY A 102 -4.78 8.47 3.34
C GLY A 102 -3.77 8.87 4.42
N ASP A 103 -4.16 8.75 5.70
CA ASP A 103 -3.30 9.05 6.85
C ASP A 103 -2.07 8.14 6.94
N TRP A 104 -2.14 6.96 6.31
CA TRP A 104 -1.06 5.98 6.29
C TRP A 104 -0.16 6.10 5.06
N ALA A 105 -0.46 7.00 4.12
CA ALA A 105 0.29 7.11 2.88
C ALA A 105 1.79 7.40 3.09
N SER A 106 2.15 8.15 4.12
CA SER A 106 3.56 8.46 4.46
C SER A 106 4.33 7.26 5.01
N VAL A 107 3.66 6.44 5.84
CA VAL A 107 4.20 5.18 6.39
C VAL A 107 4.30 4.13 5.30
N MET A 108 3.25 3.99 4.48
CA MET A 108 3.26 3.11 3.32
C MET A 108 4.38 3.50 2.36
N ARG A 109 4.55 4.79 2.04
CA ARG A 109 5.64 5.28 1.19
C ARG A 109 7.01 4.93 1.75
N ALA A 110 7.22 5.05 3.05
CA ALA A 110 8.48 4.66 3.68
C ALA A 110 8.77 3.16 3.50
N ARG A 111 7.73 2.33 3.43
CA ARG A 111 7.85 0.87 3.39
C ARG A 111 7.87 0.27 1.98
N VAL A 112 7.01 0.72 1.08
CA VAL A 112 6.90 0.17 -0.29
C VAL A 112 7.48 1.09 -1.35
N GLY A 113 7.82 2.33 -1.01
CA GLY A 113 8.10 3.38 -1.98
C GLY A 113 6.81 4.01 -2.53
N ASP A 114 6.95 4.87 -3.52
CA ASP A 114 5.84 5.60 -4.14
C ASP A 114 6.26 6.11 -5.53
N VAL A 115 5.29 6.62 -6.28
CA VAL A 115 5.50 7.27 -7.58
C VAL A 115 4.88 8.65 -7.51
N TYR A 116 5.67 9.68 -7.80
CA TYR A 116 5.16 11.04 -7.90
C TYR A 116 4.97 11.41 -9.37
N MET A 117 3.75 11.82 -9.71
CA MET A 117 3.45 12.40 -11.01
C MET A 117 3.45 13.92 -10.91
N ARG A 118 4.13 14.59 -11.84
CA ARG A 118 4.07 16.04 -12.02
C ARG A 118 3.58 16.37 -13.43
N TRP A 119 2.62 17.29 -13.54
CA TRP A 119 2.20 17.82 -14.83
C TRP A 119 1.85 19.31 -14.67
N ASP A 120 2.87 20.15 -14.58
CA ASP A 120 2.71 21.58 -14.35
C ASP A 120 2.15 22.31 -15.59
N PRO A 121 1.65 23.56 -15.45
CA PRO A 121 1.15 24.36 -16.58
C PRO A 121 2.15 24.49 -17.75
N THR A 122 3.46 24.50 -17.46
CA THR A 122 4.53 24.58 -18.46
C THR A 122 4.94 23.22 -19.03
N ASP A 123 4.56 22.11 -18.37
CA ASP A 123 4.89 20.77 -18.80
C ASP A 123 3.95 20.33 -19.92
N LYS A 124 4.53 19.93 -21.06
CA LYS A 124 3.79 19.41 -22.21
C LYS A 124 3.38 17.94 -22.06
N VAL A 125 4.05 17.21 -21.17
CA VAL A 125 3.83 15.80 -20.86
C VAL A 125 3.98 15.55 -19.36
N PRO A 126 3.31 14.53 -18.78
CA PRO A 126 3.49 14.17 -17.39
C PRO A 126 4.90 13.60 -17.15
N LEU A 127 5.47 13.96 -16.01
CA LEU A 127 6.76 13.51 -15.52
C LEU A 127 6.55 12.62 -14.31
N PHE A 128 7.22 11.46 -14.31
CA PHE A 128 7.11 10.47 -13.23
C PHE A 128 8.44 10.31 -12.51
N THR A 129 8.42 10.49 -11.20
CA THR A 129 9.57 10.32 -10.33
C THR A 129 9.30 9.19 -9.36
N ALA A 130 10.11 8.14 -9.42
CA ALA A 130 10.09 7.08 -8.41
C ALA A 130 10.61 7.62 -7.08
N ILE A 131 9.85 7.40 -6.02
CA ILE A 131 10.26 7.67 -4.65
C ILE A 131 10.62 6.32 -4.02
N PRO A 132 11.89 6.05 -3.68
CA PRO A 132 12.28 4.78 -3.11
C PRO A 132 11.72 4.61 -1.69
N GLN A 133 11.69 3.37 -1.22
CA GLN A 133 11.49 3.07 0.21
C GLN A 133 12.59 3.70 1.08
N CYS A 134 12.34 3.82 2.38
CA CYS A 134 13.35 4.24 3.32
C CYS A 134 14.30 3.09 3.65
N ALA A 135 15.62 3.34 3.60
CA ALA A 135 16.62 2.29 3.81
C ALA A 135 16.61 1.72 5.24
N GLY A 136 16.21 2.51 6.23
CA GLY A 136 16.10 2.07 7.63
C GLY A 136 14.78 1.40 7.98
N GLN A 137 13.89 1.19 7.00
CA GLN A 137 12.61 0.54 7.21
C GLN A 137 12.79 -0.97 7.13
N ASP A 138 12.50 -1.69 8.22
CA ASP A 138 12.38 -3.14 8.15
C ASP A 138 11.18 -3.49 7.27
N THR A 139 11.46 -4.10 6.12
CA THR A 139 10.47 -4.57 5.17
C THR A 139 10.21 -6.06 5.33
N GLU A 140 11.03 -6.79 6.09
CA GLU A 140 10.95 -8.24 6.27
C GLU A 140 10.08 -8.63 7.47
N SER A 141 10.00 -7.76 8.48
CA SER A 141 9.18 -7.98 9.67
C SER A 141 7.92 -7.12 9.69
N ALA A 142 6.84 -7.69 10.25
CA ALA A 142 5.65 -6.96 10.65
C ALA A 142 5.83 -6.19 11.96
N GLN A 143 6.87 -6.49 12.75
CA GLN A 143 7.00 -6.02 14.12
C GLN A 143 7.10 -4.51 14.22
N ASP A 144 7.83 -3.85 13.32
CA ASP A 144 7.96 -2.40 13.36
C ASP A 144 6.64 -1.70 13.06
N PHE A 145 5.82 -2.28 12.17
CA PHE A 145 4.47 -1.82 11.86
C PHE A 145 3.53 -1.96 13.05
N LEU A 146 3.63 -3.06 13.78
CA LEU A 146 2.85 -3.30 15.00
C LEU A 146 3.29 -2.37 16.13
N ALA A 147 4.60 -2.30 16.40
CA ALA A 147 5.19 -1.59 17.52
C ALA A 147 5.31 -0.06 17.32
N GLY A 148 4.93 0.46 16.15
CA GLY A 148 5.00 1.90 15.86
C GLY A 148 6.44 2.40 15.66
N ARG A 149 7.38 1.50 15.36
CA ARG A 149 8.78 1.84 15.04
C ARG A 149 8.99 2.11 13.56
N VAL A 150 7.89 2.23 12.81
CA VAL A 150 7.92 2.55 11.39
C VAL A 150 8.49 3.93 11.14
N GLN A 151 9.15 4.03 9.99
CA GLN A 151 9.53 5.29 9.40
C GLN A 151 8.33 5.85 8.63
N ARG A 152 8.29 7.17 8.53
CA ARG A 152 7.47 7.90 7.59
C ARG A 152 8.38 8.57 6.57
N ARG A 153 7.88 8.72 5.34
CA ARG A 153 8.60 9.43 4.29
C ARG A 153 7.82 10.65 3.82
N SER A 154 8.40 11.85 3.96
CA SER A 154 7.86 13.06 3.31
C SER A 154 8.07 13.01 1.80
N ILE A 155 7.30 13.81 1.05
CA ILE A 155 7.51 13.97 -0.39
C ILE A 155 8.42 15.18 -0.60
N ASN A 156 9.63 14.95 -1.07
CA ASN A 156 10.50 15.97 -1.65
C ASN A 156 11.00 15.48 -3.02
N LEU A 157 11.24 16.42 -3.94
CA LEU A 157 11.67 16.13 -5.31
C LEU A 157 12.90 17.00 -5.61
N PRO A 158 14.09 16.40 -5.86
CA PRO A 158 14.37 14.97 -5.87
C PRO A 158 14.28 14.32 -4.47
N PRO A 159 13.96 13.02 -4.39
CA PRO A 159 13.89 12.32 -3.11
C PRO A 159 15.28 12.15 -2.50
N THR A 160 15.40 12.38 -1.19
CA THR A 160 16.64 12.25 -0.43
C THR A 160 16.47 11.36 0.81
N ALA A 161 17.57 10.89 1.40
CA ALA A 161 17.52 10.13 2.64
C ALA A 161 16.94 10.93 3.82
N ALA A 162 17.04 12.27 3.80
CA ALA A 162 16.49 13.15 4.83
C ALA A 162 14.96 13.21 4.84
N ASP A 163 14.30 12.71 3.79
CA ASP A 163 12.84 12.61 3.72
C ASP A 163 12.30 11.51 4.64
N CYS A 164 13.16 10.58 5.05
CA CYS A 164 12.86 9.49 5.95
C CYS A 164 13.10 9.90 7.39
N GLY A 165 12.10 9.75 8.23
CA GLY A 165 12.22 9.98 9.66
C GLY A 165 11.38 8.96 10.43
N PRO A 166 11.62 8.81 11.74
CA PRO A 166 10.71 8.05 12.57
C PRO A 166 9.31 8.67 12.46
N ASP A 167 8.28 7.85 12.49
CA ASP A 167 6.90 8.31 12.57
C ASP A 167 6.57 8.89 13.97
N GLY A 168 7.48 9.64 14.61
CA GLY A 168 7.30 10.23 15.93
C GLY A 168 6.81 9.22 16.99
N ALA A 169 5.79 9.58 17.76
CA ALA A 169 5.03 8.67 18.63
C ALA A 169 4.08 7.76 17.84
N GLY A 170 4.52 7.33 16.66
CA GLY A 170 3.71 6.73 15.60
C GLY A 170 2.80 5.70 16.21
N ARG A 171 1.50 5.92 16.08
CA ARG A 171 0.50 4.99 16.61
C ARG A 171 0.65 3.72 15.79
N GLY A 172 1.52 2.82 16.24
CA GLY A 172 1.66 1.49 15.68
C GLY A 172 0.29 0.85 15.59
N ALA A 173 0.10 -0.07 14.65
CA ALA A 173 -1.20 -0.72 14.49
C ALA A 173 -1.71 -1.33 15.81
N LEU A 174 -0.81 -1.71 16.72
CA LEU A 174 -1.14 -2.11 18.10
C LEU A 174 -1.79 -0.99 18.91
N VAL A 175 -1.20 0.19 18.94
CA VAL A 175 -1.73 1.34 19.70
C VAL A 175 -3.10 1.73 19.15
N LEU A 176 -3.23 1.80 17.82
CA LEU A 176 -4.51 2.10 17.20
C LEU A 176 -5.56 1.03 17.51
N ALA A 177 -5.21 -0.26 17.40
CA ALA A 177 -6.10 -1.37 17.74
C ALA A 177 -6.54 -1.28 19.21
N ARG A 178 -5.61 -1.03 20.15
CA ARG A 178 -5.90 -0.84 21.57
C ARG A 178 -6.83 0.33 21.82
N GLU A 179 -6.53 1.52 21.30
CA GLU A 179 -7.36 2.72 21.48
C GLU A 179 -8.78 2.49 20.96
N ARG A 180 -8.93 1.86 19.79
CA ARG A 180 -10.25 1.54 19.23
C ARG A 180 -11.00 0.51 20.05
N MET A 181 -10.34 -0.56 20.50
CA MET A 181 -10.95 -1.56 21.37
C MET A 181 -11.35 -1.00 22.73
N GLN A 182 -10.51 -0.13 23.33
CA GLN A 182 -10.82 0.56 24.58
C GLN A 182 -12.03 1.49 24.42
N SER A 183 -12.07 2.27 23.34
CA SER A 183 -13.20 3.16 23.04
C SER A 183 -14.50 2.38 22.87
N ILE A 184 -14.47 1.26 22.12
CA ILE A 184 -15.60 0.35 21.95
C ILE A 184 -16.03 -0.24 23.30
N ALA A 185 -15.09 -0.71 24.13
CA ALA A 185 -15.40 -1.26 25.45
C ALA A 185 -16.06 -0.24 26.38
N VAL A 186 -15.61 1.02 26.36
CA VAL A 186 -16.26 2.12 27.10
C VAL A 186 -17.70 2.31 26.63
N LYS A 187 -17.94 2.32 25.31
CA LYS A 187 -19.29 2.48 24.75
C LYS A 187 -20.21 1.30 25.06
N ILE A 188 -19.69 0.07 25.04
CA ILE A 188 -20.43 -1.11 25.49
C ILE A 188 -20.84 -0.94 26.96
N ARG A 189 -19.91 -0.50 27.82
CA ARG A 189 -20.16 -0.28 29.26
C ARG A 189 -21.20 0.80 29.51
N THR A 190 -21.13 1.93 28.80
CA THR A 190 -22.04 3.07 28.95
C THR A 190 -23.31 2.94 28.11
N ARG A 191 -23.47 1.85 27.35
CA ARG A 191 -24.57 1.62 26.39
C ARG A 191 -24.68 2.72 25.34
N ALA A 192 -23.56 3.32 24.96
CA ALA A 192 -23.49 4.31 23.90
C ALA A 192 -23.40 3.66 22.51
N ALA A 193 -23.89 4.36 21.49
CA ALA A 193 -23.81 3.90 20.11
C ALA A 193 -22.36 3.97 19.58
N LEU A 194 -21.97 2.94 18.81
CA LEU A 194 -20.69 2.93 18.10
C LEU A 194 -20.68 3.95 16.95
N SER A 195 -19.53 4.61 16.74
CA SER A 195 -19.33 5.49 15.59
C SER A 195 -19.32 4.69 14.28
N SER A 196 -19.35 5.38 13.13
CA SER A 196 -19.15 4.76 11.82
C SER A 196 -17.79 4.05 11.74
N GLU A 197 -16.73 4.72 12.18
CA GLU A 197 -15.36 4.19 12.22
C GLU A 197 -15.24 2.94 13.08
N GLU A 198 -15.87 2.91 14.25
CA GLU A 198 -15.83 1.74 15.15
C GLU A 198 -16.63 0.56 14.59
N ARG A 199 -17.79 0.82 13.98
CA ARG A 199 -18.56 -0.22 13.27
C ARG A 199 -17.74 -0.80 12.12
N GLN A 200 -17.05 0.05 11.37
CA GLN A 200 -16.18 -0.38 10.28
C GLN A 200 -14.97 -1.15 10.81
N PHE A 201 -14.35 -0.74 11.91
CA PHE A 201 -13.28 -1.48 12.58
C PHE A 201 -13.73 -2.90 12.96
N VAL A 202 -14.89 -3.04 13.61
CA VAL A 202 -15.45 -4.36 13.96
C VAL A 202 -15.78 -5.18 12.70
N ALA A 203 -16.32 -4.57 11.66
CA ALA A 203 -16.66 -5.24 10.41
C ALA A 203 -15.44 -5.65 9.58
N ASN A 204 -14.35 -4.91 9.72
CA ASN A 204 -13.08 -5.15 9.05
C ASN A 204 -12.39 -6.34 9.73
N VAL A 205 -12.26 -6.37 11.06
CA VAL A 205 -11.61 -7.48 11.77
C VAL A 205 -12.49 -8.75 11.81
N ARG A 206 -12.63 -9.43 10.66
CA ARG A 206 -13.54 -10.59 10.48
C ARG A 206 -13.03 -11.89 11.08
N THR A 207 -11.72 -11.99 11.29
CA THR A 207 -11.07 -13.20 11.82
C THR A 207 -11.29 -13.38 13.31
N LEU A 208 -11.66 -12.33 14.03
CA LEU A 208 -11.89 -12.34 15.47
C LEU A 208 -13.23 -11.67 15.80
N PRO A 209 -14.06 -12.24 16.68
CA PRO A 209 -15.32 -11.62 17.10
C PRO A 209 -15.07 -10.51 18.14
N VAL A 210 -14.31 -9.47 17.76
CA VAL A 210 -13.81 -8.40 18.66
C VAL A 210 -14.92 -7.82 19.52
N TYR A 211 -16.07 -7.47 18.93
CA TYR A 211 -17.20 -6.93 19.67
C TYR A 211 -17.68 -7.86 20.79
N ARG A 212 -17.84 -9.16 20.51
CA ARG A 212 -18.29 -10.14 21.52
C ARG A 212 -17.24 -10.39 22.59
N MET A 213 -15.96 -10.39 22.22
CA MET A 213 -14.86 -10.53 23.20
C MET A 213 -14.85 -9.34 24.17
N LEU A 214 -14.99 -8.11 23.65
CA LEU A 214 -15.07 -6.90 24.48
C LEU A 214 -16.36 -6.88 25.31
N GLU A 215 -17.49 -7.32 24.77
CA GLU A 215 -18.73 -7.45 25.52
C GLU A 215 -18.59 -8.42 26.70
N TRP A 216 -17.97 -9.58 26.48
CA TRP A 216 -17.65 -10.53 27.53
C TRP A 216 -16.68 -9.92 28.55
N GLY A 217 -15.62 -9.26 28.11
CA GLY A 217 -14.64 -8.59 28.97
C GLY A 217 -15.26 -7.50 29.84
N VAL A 218 -16.21 -6.73 29.31
CA VAL A 218 -16.98 -5.73 30.07
C VAL A 218 -17.86 -6.41 31.13
N ARG A 219 -18.54 -7.50 30.78
CA ARG A 219 -19.40 -8.25 31.72
C ARG A 219 -18.61 -8.91 32.85
N GLN A 220 -17.39 -9.36 32.57
CA GLN A 220 -16.51 -10.03 33.53
C GLN A 220 -15.56 -9.08 34.26
N GLY A 221 -15.50 -7.81 33.88
CA GLY A 221 -14.57 -6.82 34.48
C GLY A 221 -13.11 -7.01 34.10
N VAL A 222 -12.80 -7.71 33.00
CA VAL A 222 -11.42 -8.07 32.56
C VAL A 222 -11.07 -7.50 31.18
N VAL A 223 -11.63 -6.34 30.84
CA VAL A 223 -11.43 -5.68 29.53
C VAL A 223 -9.95 -5.55 29.16
N ASP A 224 -9.11 -5.14 30.10
CA ASP A 224 -7.70 -4.89 29.83
C ASP A 224 -6.94 -6.18 29.46
N SER A 225 -7.29 -7.31 30.09
CA SER A 225 -6.73 -8.62 29.72
C SER A 225 -7.19 -9.02 28.33
N VAL A 226 -8.48 -8.90 28.04
CA VAL A 226 -9.02 -9.23 26.71
C VAL A 226 -8.33 -8.42 25.61
N ILE A 227 -8.10 -7.13 25.85
CA ILE A 227 -7.42 -6.26 24.91
C ILE A 227 -5.95 -6.67 24.76
N ALA A 228 -5.23 -6.91 25.87
CA ALA A 228 -3.84 -7.32 25.84
C ALA A 228 -3.61 -8.68 25.15
N ASP A 229 -4.57 -9.61 25.27
CA ASP A 229 -4.48 -10.94 24.67
C ASP A 229 -4.85 -10.96 23.17
N THR A 230 -5.51 -9.90 22.67
CA THR A 230 -6.07 -9.89 21.30
C THR A 230 -5.57 -8.75 20.42
N ASP A 231 -4.96 -7.71 20.99
CA ASP A 231 -4.52 -6.51 20.27
C ASP A 231 -3.59 -6.80 19.09
N GLU A 232 -2.66 -7.74 19.23
CA GLU A 232 -1.69 -8.09 18.21
C GLU A 232 -2.35 -8.75 17.02
N LEU A 233 -3.23 -9.74 17.25
CA LEU A 233 -3.98 -10.40 16.19
C LEU A 233 -4.92 -9.43 15.47
N VAL A 234 -5.54 -8.51 16.23
CA VAL A 234 -6.40 -7.46 15.68
C VAL A 234 -5.59 -6.49 14.82
N ALA A 235 -4.44 -6.05 15.30
CA ALA A 235 -3.53 -5.15 14.59
C ALA A 235 -2.99 -5.78 13.29
N LEU A 236 -2.56 -7.05 13.34
CA LEU A 236 -2.11 -7.81 12.17
C LEU A 236 -3.22 -7.98 11.13
N THR A 237 -4.45 -8.25 11.59
CA THR A 237 -5.61 -8.37 10.69
C THR A 237 -5.91 -7.03 10.01
N LEU A 238 -5.85 -5.93 10.75
CA LEU A 238 -6.07 -4.58 10.21
C LEU A 238 -5.00 -4.22 9.17
N ALA A 239 -3.73 -4.47 9.51
CA ALA A 239 -2.58 -4.25 8.63
C ALA A 239 -2.74 -5.01 7.31
N TYR A 240 -3.05 -6.31 7.40
CA TYR A 240 -3.25 -7.17 6.24
C TYR A 240 -4.39 -6.66 5.34
N GLN A 241 -5.50 -6.21 5.92
CA GLN A 241 -6.64 -5.71 5.16
C GLN A 241 -6.35 -4.39 4.47
N MET A 242 -5.68 -3.46 5.14
CA MET A 242 -5.27 -2.20 4.51
C MET A 242 -4.36 -2.44 3.32
N LEU A 243 -3.37 -3.32 3.45
CA LEU A 243 -2.50 -3.71 2.32
C LEU A 243 -3.28 -4.41 1.21
N ASN A 244 -4.26 -5.24 1.57
CA ASN A 244 -5.11 -5.93 0.60
C ASN A 244 -6.01 -4.96 -0.19
N ASP A 245 -6.63 -4.00 0.49
CA ASP A 245 -7.49 -3.00 -0.14
C ASP A 245 -6.67 -2.05 -1.00
N LEU A 246 -5.50 -1.63 -0.52
CA LEU A 246 -4.53 -0.88 -1.31
C LEU A 246 -4.11 -1.64 -2.57
N THR A 247 -3.75 -2.92 -2.44
CA THR A 247 -3.39 -3.78 -3.59
C THR A 247 -4.51 -3.78 -4.62
N ARG A 248 -5.76 -3.98 -4.18
CA ARG A 248 -6.94 -3.99 -5.07
C ARG A 248 -7.15 -2.66 -5.77
N THR A 249 -6.96 -1.54 -5.08
CA THR A 249 -7.09 -0.20 -5.68
C THR A 249 -6.00 0.05 -6.71
N ILE A 250 -4.76 -0.33 -6.42
CA ILE A 250 -3.64 -0.22 -7.36
C ILE A 250 -3.88 -1.13 -8.58
N ASP A 251 -4.27 -2.38 -8.37
CA ASP A 251 -4.62 -3.34 -9.44
C ASP A 251 -5.71 -2.81 -10.36
N TYR A 252 -6.76 -2.26 -9.76
CA TYR A 252 -7.88 -1.68 -10.49
C TYR A 252 -7.45 -0.47 -11.32
N ALA A 253 -6.61 0.41 -10.76
CA ALA A 253 -6.07 1.58 -11.44
C ALA A 253 -5.17 1.19 -12.63
N VAL A 254 -4.25 0.25 -12.41
CA VAL A 254 -3.33 -0.27 -13.44
C VAL A 254 -4.13 -0.92 -14.57
N THR A 255 -5.07 -1.82 -14.24
CA THR A 255 -5.88 -2.52 -15.25
C THR A 255 -6.70 -1.57 -16.11
N ASN A 256 -7.31 -0.54 -15.50
CA ASN A 256 -8.10 0.45 -16.25
C ASN A 256 -7.22 1.39 -17.08
N ALA A 257 -6.05 1.78 -16.57
CA ALA A 257 -5.09 2.57 -17.33
C ALA A 257 -4.56 1.80 -18.56
N GLU A 258 -4.31 0.50 -18.42
CA GLU A 258 -3.91 -0.39 -19.53
C GLU A 258 -5.03 -0.58 -20.56
N ARG A 259 -6.27 -0.80 -20.11
CA ARG A 259 -7.43 -0.87 -21.02
C ARG A 259 -7.58 0.41 -21.83
N GLY A 260 -7.43 1.57 -21.19
CA GLY A 260 -7.39 2.87 -21.88
C GLY A 260 -6.31 2.95 -22.96
N ALA A 261 -5.16 2.29 -22.76
CA ALA A 261 -4.01 2.35 -23.68
C ALA A 261 -4.23 1.49 -24.92
N THR A 262 -5.02 0.42 -24.77
CA THR A 262 -5.42 -0.47 -25.88
C THR A 262 -6.55 0.12 -26.72
N ILE A 263 -7.52 0.82 -26.12
CA ILE A 263 -8.65 1.44 -26.85
C ILE A 263 -8.18 2.66 -27.67
N SER A 264 -7.17 3.40 -27.19
CA SER A 264 -6.61 4.55 -27.90
C SER A 264 -5.90 4.22 -29.22
N GLY A 265 -5.65 2.94 -29.52
CA GLY A 265 -5.17 2.49 -30.84
C GLY A 265 -6.26 2.36 -31.92
N SER A 266 -7.54 2.56 -31.58
CA SER A 266 -8.69 2.40 -32.48
C SER A 266 -9.34 3.74 -32.85
N ALA A 267 -8.52 4.75 -33.17
CA ALA A 267 -9.02 6.07 -33.51
C ALA A 267 -9.72 6.08 -34.89
N ASP A 268 -11.03 5.82 -34.88
CA ASP A 268 -11.93 6.28 -35.94
C ASP A 268 -11.91 7.82 -35.98
N ALA A 269 -11.87 8.38 -37.19
CA ALA A 269 -11.70 9.81 -37.47
C ALA A 269 -12.83 10.73 -36.94
N GLY A 270 -13.84 10.18 -36.27
CA GLY A 270 -15.03 10.91 -35.78
C GLY A 270 -15.10 11.16 -34.27
N VAL A 271 -14.21 10.61 -33.43
CA VAL A 271 -14.29 10.79 -31.97
C VAL A 271 -13.45 11.99 -31.53
N ALA A 272 -14.11 13.06 -31.10
CA ALA A 272 -13.46 14.18 -30.44
C ALA A 272 -12.90 13.71 -29.09
N ASN A 273 -11.57 13.56 -29.05
CA ASN A 273 -10.74 13.22 -27.89
C ASN A 273 -10.99 11.82 -27.29
N VAL A 274 -10.36 10.78 -27.82
CA VAL A 274 -10.31 9.47 -27.15
C VAL A 274 -9.39 9.56 -25.93
N CYS A 275 -9.72 8.89 -24.82
CA CYS A 275 -8.81 8.77 -23.67
C CYS A 275 -7.49 8.11 -24.09
N GLN A 276 -6.39 8.85 -24.01
CA GLN A 276 -5.06 8.43 -24.44
C GLN A 276 -4.16 8.17 -23.23
N THR A 277 -4.30 7.02 -22.58
CA THR A 277 -3.48 6.67 -21.41
C THR A 277 -2.07 6.21 -21.77
N ARG A 278 -1.71 6.08 -23.07
CA ARG A 278 -0.35 5.77 -23.50
C ARG A 278 0.69 6.76 -22.96
N ILE A 279 0.29 8.01 -22.74
CA ILE A 279 1.16 9.03 -22.12
C ILE A 279 1.55 8.69 -20.66
N LEU A 280 0.81 7.79 -20.03
CA LEU A 280 1.02 7.34 -18.65
C LEU A 280 1.88 6.07 -18.54
N THR A 281 2.37 5.50 -19.65
CA THR A 281 3.07 4.19 -19.67
C THR A 281 4.13 4.05 -18.58
N LYS A 282 5.04 5.03 -18.43
CA LYS A 282 6.06 5.01 -17.37
C LYS A 282 5.46 5.00 -15.96
N GLY A 283 4.41 5.79 -15.74
CA GLY A 283 3.68 5.78 -14.47
C GLY A 283 2.99 4.44 -14.21
N ILE A 284 2.42 3.81 -15.23
CA ILE A 284 1.80 2.48 -15.14
C ILE A 284 2.85 1.42 -14.81
N GLU A 285 4.01 1.44 -15.46
CA GLU A 285 5.13 0.53 -15.18
C GLU A 285 5.63 0.66 -13.74
N GLN A 286 5.88 1.89 -13.28
CA GLN A 286 6.31 2.12 -11.90
C GLN A 286 5.22 1.74 -10.87
N LEU A 287 3.94 1.91 -11.22
CA LEU A 287 2.82 1.51 -10.38
C LEU A 287 2.64 -0.03 -10.32
N ARG A 288 2.97 -0.75 -11.41
CA ARG A 288 3.05 -2.23 -11.41
C ARG A 288 4.18 -2.72 -10.50
N ASP A 289 5.34 -2.10 -10.57
CA ASP A 289 6.47 -2.42 -9.67
C ASP A 289 6.09 -2.19 -8.20
N LEU A 290 5.38 -1.09 -7.91
CA LEU A 290 4.87 -0.79 -6.57
C LEU A 290 3.84 -1.83 -6.12
N ARG A 291 2.92 -2.25 -6.99
CA ARG A 291 1.96 -3.32 -6.72
C ARG A 291 2.67 -4.60 -6.28
N ASP A 292 3.69 -5.02 -7.02
CA ASP A 292 4.41 -6.26 -6.74
C ASP A 292 5.10 -6.21 -5.37
N GLU A 293 5.59 -5.02 -4.98
CA GLU A 293 6.13 -4.78 -3.63
C GLU A 293 5.04 -4.86 -2.54
N VAL A 294 3.89 -4.20 -2.74
CA VAL A 294 2.75 -4.25 -1.80
C VAL A 294 2.26 -5.70 -1.65
N GLN A 295 2.20 -6.48 -2.72
CA GLN A 295 1.82 -7.89 -2.68
C GLN A 295 2.79 -8.74 -1.86
N ARG A 296 4.10 -8.50 -2.00
CA ARG A 296 5.12 -9.17 -1.18
C ARG A 296 4.92 -8.86 0.31
N GLN A 297 4.71 -7.59 0.64
CA GLN A 297 4.49 -7.17 2.03
C GLN A 297 3.18 -7.71 2.61
N ARG A 298 2.13 -7.80 1.79
CA ARG A 298 0.88 -8.46 2.19
C ARG A 298 1.11 -9.94 2.53
N ALA A 299 1.93 -10.65 1.76
CA ALA A 299 2.27 -12.05 2.03
C ALA A 299 3.03 -12.22 3.36
N GLN A 300 3.97 -11.32 3.65
CA GLN A 300 4.69 -11.30 4.93
C GLN A 300 3.75 -11.02 6.11
N MET A 301 2.86 -10.03 6.00
CA MET A 301 1.88 -9.73 7.06
C MET A 301 0.95 -10.93 7.33
N ARG A 302 0.56 -11.66 6.28
CA ARG A 302 -0.20 -12.91 6.43
C ARG A 302 0.60 -13.98 7.18
N GLN A 303 1.89 -14.11 6.91
CA GLN A 303 2.75 -15.06 7.61
C GLN A 303 2.90 -14.69 9.09
N SER A 304 3.12 -13.41 9.40
CA SER A 304 3.17 -12.92 10.79
C SER A 304 1.83 -13.15 11.51
N TYR A 305 0.70 -12.93 10.83
CA TYR A 305 -0.63 -13.23 11.37
C TYR A 305 -0.79 -14.72 11.72
N MET A 306 -0.41 -15.64 10.82
CA MET A 306 -0.51 -17.08 11.09
C MET A 306 0.39 -17.50 12.24
N ALA A 307 1.62 -16.96 12.31
CA ALA A 307 2.53 -17.24 13.41
C ALA A 307 1.97 -16.77 14.78
N ALA A 308 1.40 -15.56 14.83
CA ALA A 308 0.75 -15.05 16.04
C ALA A 308 -0.47 -15.89 16.43
N LEU A 309 -1.25 -16.35 15.46
CA LEU A 309 -2.40 -17.22 15.70
C LEU A 309 -1.98 -18.59 16.25
N ASP A 310 -0.95 -19.19 15.67
CA ASP A 310 -0.39 -20.46 16.15
C ASP A 310 0.15 -20.32 17.57
N GLN A 311 0.82 -19.20 17.88
CA GLN A 311 1.27 -18.91 19.24
C GLN A 311 0.11 -18.78 20.24
N ALA A 312 -0.99 -18.13 19.85
CA ALA A 312 -2.20 -18.03 20.68
C ALA A 312 -2.91 -19.39 20.86
N ASN A 313 -2.89 -20.24 19.84
CA ASN A 313 -3.43 -21.60 19.94
C ASN A 313 -2.59 -22.48 20.88
N LEU A 314 -1.26 -22.35 20.81
CA LEU A 314 -0.34 -23.05 21.70
C LEU A 314 -0.51 -22.61 23.16
N SER A 315 -0.64 -21.30 23.41
CA SER A 315 -0.86 -20.80 24.77
C SER A 315 -2.20 -21.29 25.34
N THR A 316 -3.25 -21.32 24.52
CA THR A 316 -4.58 -21.85 24.91
C THR A 316 -4.51 -23.34 25.22
N SER A 317 -3.81 -24.12 24.38
CA SER A 317 -3.64 -25.57 24.57
C SER A 317 -2.86 -25.87 25.85
N TYR A 318 -1.78 -25.14 26.11
CA TYR A 318 -1.00 -25.27 27.33
C TYR A 318 -1.80 -24.89 28.59
N ALA A 319 -2.57 -23.80 28.54
CA ALA A 319 -3.46 -23.42 29.63
C ALA A 319 -4.55 -24.46 29.89
N GLY A 320 -5.06 -25.11 28.84
CA GLY A 320 -5.99 -26.24 28.95
C GLY A 320 -5.36 -27.42 29.70
N LEU A 321 -4.16 -27.82 29.31
CA LEU A 321 -3.41 -28.91 29.94
C LEU A 321 -3.10 -28.65 31.42
N LEU A 322 -2.75 -27.41 31.78
CA LEU A 322 -2.56 -27.05 33.18
C LEU A 322 -3.85 -27.15 34.00
N ARG A 323 -4.99 -26.71 33.44
CA ARG A 323 -6.29 -26.81 34.13
C ARG A 323 -6.73 -28.27 34.31
N GLU A 324 -6.46 -29.13 33.34
CA GLU A 324 -6.71 -30.57 33.46
C GLU A 324 -5.85 -31.18 34.57
N ARG A 325 -4.53 -30.90 34.57
CA ARG A 325 -3.64 -31.38 35.63
C ARG A 325 -4.06 -30.90 37.02
N ASP A 326 -4.47 -29.64 37.15
CA ASP A 326 -4.94 -29.08 38.42
C ASP A 326 -6.27 -29.71 38.87
N ARG A 327 -7.15 -30.06 37.92
CA ARG A 327 -8.39 -30.80 38.21
C ARG A 327 -8.06 -32.22 38.68
N ASP A 328 -7.21 -32.94 37.95
CA ASP A 328 -6.80 -34.30 38.30
C ASP A 328 -6.12 -34.35 39.67
N ALA A 329 -5.28 -33.36 40.00
CA ALA A 329 -4.65 -33.25 41.31
C ALA A 329 -5.67 -33.02 42.44
N ARG A 330 -6.70 -32.20 42.20
CA ARG A 330 -7.80 -31.98 43.15
C ARG A 330 -8.66 -33.22 43.33
N ASP A 331 -8.96 -33.92 42.23
CA ASP A 331 -9.76 -35.15 42.25
C ASP A 331 -9.00 -36.28 42.97
N ALA A 332 -7.69 -36.42 42.73
CA ALA A 332 -6.82 -37.35 43.44
C ALA A 332 -6.73 -37.04 44.94
N ALA A 333 -6.55 -35.76 45.32
CA ALA A 333 -6.56 -35.34 46.72
C ALA A 333 -7.92 -35.57 47.38
N GLY A 334 -9.01 -35.30 46.67
CA GLY A 334 -10.37 -35.55 47.13
C GLY A 334 -10.70 -37.04 47.29
N ALA A 335 -10.18 -37.90 46.43
CA ALA A 335 -10.29 -39.35 46.55
C ALA A 335 -9.51 -39.87 47.77
N ALA A 336 -8.28 -39.40 47.99
CA ALA A 336 -7.46 -39.77 49.14
C ALA A 336 -8.09 -39.37 50.48
N ALA A 337 -8.74 -38.19 50.53
CA ALA A 337 -9.44 -37.72 51.73
C ALA A 337 -10.71 -38.51 52.07
N ARG A 338 -11.35 -39.20 51.11
CA ARG A 338 -12.53 -40.04 51.35
C ARG A 338 -12.20 -41.47 51.77
N SER A 339 -10.94 -41.88 51.64
CA SER A 339 -10.45 -43.21 52.01
C SER A 339 -9.83 -43.28 53.42
N GLN A 340 -9.87 -42.19 54.18
CA GLN A 340 -9.50 -42.11 55.60
C GLN A 340 -10.75 -42.02 56.47
#